data_AF-A0A3D3M3Y8-F1
#
_entry.id   AF-A0A3D3M3Y8-F1
#
_cell.length_a   1.000
_cell.length_b   1.000
_cell.length_c   1.000
_cell.angle_alpha   90.00
_cell.angle_beta   90.00
_cell.angle_gamma   90.00
#
_symmetry.space_group_name_H-M   'P 1'
#
loop_
_entity.id
_entity.type
_entity.pdbx_description
1 polymer ?
#
loop_
_entity_poly.entity_id
_entity_poly.type
_entity_poly.pdbx_seq_one_letter_code
_entity_poly.pdbx_strand_id
1 'polypeptide(L)'
;FQPVRVERIEDHHMHKEWLEVGQDVVDAVAACRARGGRVVAVGTTSVRSLESAARDGVLKPFSGDTDIFIFPGRPFHVVDALVTNFHLPESTLLMLVSAFAGYPETMAAYAAAVSNGYRFFSYGDAMFITRNPAPRGPEDQA
;
A
#
# COMPACT_ATOMS: atom_id res chain seq x y z
N PHE A 1 9.55 -5.25 -10.03
CA PHE A 1 9.70 -4.07 -9.16
C PHE A 1 11.18 -3.72 -9.10
N GLN A 2 11.55 -2.51 -9.54
CA GLN A 2 12.94 -2.05 -9.54
C GLN A 2 13.28 -1.46 -8.16
N PRO A 3 14.53 -1.63 -7.67
CA PRO A 3 14.98 -0.96 -6.46
C PRO A 3 14.95 0.57 -6.65
N VAL A 4 14.62 1.30 -5.59
CA VAL A 4 14.62 2.77 -5.62
C VAL A 4 16.07 3.24 -5.72
N ARG A 5 16.43 3.92 -6.80
CA ARG A 5 17.79 4.41 -7.08
C ARG A 5 17.87 5.94 -7.08
N VAL A 6 17.17 6.58 -6.14
CA VAL A 6 17.18 8.04 -6.00
C VAL A 6 17.55 8.42 -4.58
N GLU A 7 18.31 9.51 -4.42
CA GLU A 7 18.76 10.01 -3.11
C GLU A 7 17.60 10.54 -2.26
N ARG A 8 16.57 11.08 -2.92
CA ARG A 8 15.32 11.53 -2.29
C ARG A 8 14.16 10.69 -2.77
N ILE A 9 13.34 10.24 -1.82
CA ILE A 9 12.17 9.40 -2.11
C ILE A 9 11.20 10.11 -3.06
N GLU A 10 11.05 11.44 -2.94
CA GLU A 10 10.12 12.21 -3.77
C GLU A 10 10.52 12.26 -5.25
N ASP A 11 11.79 12.01 -5.57
CA ASP A 11 12.33 12.08 -6.94
C ASP A 11 12.15 10.74 -7.69
N HIS A 12 11.54 9.72 -7.06
CA HIS A 12 11.34 8.42 -7.70
C HIS A 12 10.20 8.44 -8.71
N HIS A 13 10.53 8.25 -9.99
CA HIS A 13 9.54 8.10 -11.06
C HIS A 13 9.06 6.64 -11.13
N MET A 14 7.78 6.42 -10.79
CA MET A 14 7.14 5.10 -10.92
C MET A 14 6.86 4.75 -12.38
N HIS A 15 7.03 3.48 -12.72
CA HIS A 15 6.53 2.94 -13.99
C HIS A 15 5.01 3.06 -14.05
N LYS A 16 4.51 3.52 -15.21
CA LYS A 16 3.08 3.60 -15.46
C LYS A 16 2.50 2.20 -15.59
N GLU A 17 1.40 1.97 -14.88
CA GLU A 17 0.60 0.76 -15.01
C GLU A 17 -0.81 1.16 -15.41
N TRP A 18 -1.36 0.50 -16.44
CA TRP A 18 -2.76 0.69 -16.81
C TRP A 18 -3.66 -0.06 -15.83
N LEU A 19 -4.73 0.59 -15.36
CA LEU A 19 -5.72 0.00 -14.47
C LEU A 19 -7.13 0.44 -14.82
N GLU A 20 -8.10 -0.35 -14.37
CA GLU A 20 -9.53 -0.07 -14.45
C GLU A 20 -10.18 -0.31 -13.09
N VAL A 21 -10.97 0.66 -12.65
CA VAL A 21 -11.87 0.59 -11.49
C VAL A 21 -13.26 0.95 -11.99
N GLY A 22 -14.13 -0.05 -12.07
CA GLY A 22 -15.50 0.12 -12.55
C GLY A 22 -16.43 0.75 -11.52
N GLN A 23 -17.60 1.18 -11.97
CA GLN A 23 -18.66 1.73 -11.10
C GLN A 23 -19.16 0.69 -10.08
N ASP A 24 -19.17 -0.58 -10.46
CA ASP A 24 -19.52 -1.70 -9.57
C ASP A 24 -18.60 -1.78 -8.34
N VAL A 25 -17.29 -1.52 -8.49
CA VAL A 25 -16.34 -1.46 -7.38
C VAL A 25 -16.61 -0.25 -6.48
N VAL A 26 -16.90 0.91 -7.08
CA VAL A 26 -17.25 2.14 -6.35
C VAL A 26 -18.49 1.90 -5.49
N ASP A 27 -19.53 1.31 -6.08
CA ASP A 27 -20.80 1.01 -5.42
C ASP A 27 -20.60 -0.02 -4.30
N ALA A 28 -19.79 -1.07 -4.55
CA ALA A 28 -19.46 -2.08 -3.54
C ALA A 28 -18.70 -1.49 -2.35
N VAL A 29 -17.74 -0.60 -2.59
CA VAL A 29 -17.00 0.11 -1.54
C VAL A 29 -17.93 1.03 -0.73
N ALA A 30 -18.76 1.82 -1.41
CA ALA A 30 -19.73 2.71 -0.76
C ALA A 30 -20.72 1.92 0.11
N ALA A 31 -21.29 0.85 -0.46
CA ALA A 31 -22.16 -0.06 0.27
C ALA A 31 -21.44 -0.69 1.46
N CYS A 32 -20.17 -1.10 1.33
CA CYS A 32 -19.37 -1.63 2.44
C CYS A 32 -19.23 -0.63 3.58
N ARG A 33 -18.86 0.62 3.28
CA ARG A 33 -18.71 1.68 4.27
C ARG A 33 -20.04 2.05 4.94
N ALA A 34 -21.14 2.08 4.19
CA ALA A 34 -22.47 2.40 4.72
C ALA A 34 -22.94 1.42 5.82
N ARG A 35 -22.48 0.16 5.79
CA ARG A 35 -22.74 -0.86 6.83
C ARG A 35 -21.66 -0.93 7.92
N GLY A 36 -20.74 0.03 7.95
CA GLY A 36 -19.61 0.05 8.91
C GLY A 36 -18.55 -1.02 8.62
N GLY A 37 -18.50 -1.55 7.40
CA GLY A 37 -17.51 -2.53 6.98
C GLY A 37 -16.14 -1.92 6.68
N ARG A 38 -15.15 -2.81 6.49
CA ARG A 38 -13.78 -2.45 6.10
C ARG A 38 -13.51 -2.85 4.65
N VAL A 39 -12.82 -2.00 3.91
CA VAL A 39 -12.28 -2.31 2.58
C VAL A 39 -10.90 -2.94 2.75
N VAL A 40 -10.78 -4.21 2.37
CA VAL A 40 -9.53 -4.97 2.48
C VAL A 40 -8.95 -5.15 1.08
N ALA A 41 -7.81 -4.52 0.81
CA ALA A 41 -7.08 -4.72 -0.44
C ALA A 41 -6.27 -6.02 -0.37
N VAL A 42 -6.30 -6.79 -1.46
CA VAL A 42 -5.50 -8.01 -1.61
C VAL A 42 -4.44 -7.77 -2.67
N GLY A 43 -3.22 -7.49 -2.23
CA GLY A 43 -2.10 -7.10 -3.06
C GLY A 43 -1.91 -5.59 -3.15
N THR A 44 -0.65 -5.17 -3.32
CA THR A 44 -0.27 -3.75 -3.42
C THR A 44 -0.75 -3.10 -4.72
N THR A 45 -0.94 -3.87 -5.79
CA THR A 45 -1.56 -3.38 -7.03
C THR A 45 -2.98 -2.92 -6.78
N SER A 46 -3.80 -3.68 -6.04
CA SER A 46 -5.16 -3.28 -5.68
C SER A 46 -5.19 -2.00 -4.84
N VAL A 47 -4.22 -1.82 -3.93
CA VAL A 47 -4.05 -0.56 -3.19
C VAL A 47 -3.80 0.59 -4.17
N ARG A 48 -2.81 0.46 -5.06
CA ARG A 48 -2.49 1.49 -6.05
C ARG A 48 -3.68 1.81 -6.94
N SER A 49 -4.45 0.82 -7.38
CA SER A 49 -5.65 1.03 -8.19
C SER A 49 -6.72 1.85 -7.46
N LEU A 50 -7.09 1.45 -6.24
CA LEU A 50 -8.10 2.14 -5.45
C LEU A 50 -7.67 3.55 -5.05
N GLU A 51 -6.43 3.74 -4.62
CA GLU A 51 -5.91 5.04 -4.23
C GLU A 51 -5.66 5.97 -5.44
N SER A 52 -5.41 5.41 -6.63
CA SER A 52 -5.38 6.20 -7.88
C SER A 52 -6.77 6.68 -8.28
N ALA A 53 -7.76 5.78 -8.22
CA ALA A 53 -9.16 6.10 -8.49
C ALA A 53 -9.78 7.03 -7.43
N ALA A 54 -9.12 7.19 -6.28
CA ALA A 54 -9.49 8.09 -5.21
C ALA A 54 -8.48 9.24 -4.98
N ARG A 55 -7.69 9.61 -5.99
CA ARG A 55 -6.64 10.64 -5.89
C ARG A 55 -7.15 12.01 -5.41
N ASP A 56 -8.42 12.33 -5.67
CA ASP A 56 -9.09 13.55 -5.20
C ASP A 56 -9.73 13.39 -3.80
N GLY A 57 -9.46 12.29 -3.11
CA GLY A 57 -10.05 11.95 -1.81
C GLY A 57 -11.39 11.21 -1.87
N VAL A 58 -11.97 11.06 -3.06
CA VAL A 58 -13.23 10.33 -3.27
C VAL A 58 -13.04 9.30 -4.38
N LEU A 59 -13.40 8.05 -4.09
CA LEU A 59 -13.34 6.96 -5.06
C LEU A 59 -14.35 7.17 -6.19
N LYS A 60 -13.88 7.17 -7.43
CA LYS A 60 -14.69 7.30 -8.66
C LYS A 60 -14.29 6.23 -9.66
N PRO A 61 -15.13 5.91 -10.66
CA PRO A 61 -14.70 5.05 -11.76
C PRO A 61 -13.49 5.66 -12.46
N PHE A 62 -12.52 4.83 -12.81
CA PHE A 62 -11.28 5.27 -13.43
C PHE A 62 -10.77 4.22 -14.39
N SER A 63 -10.29 4.64 -15.56
CA SER A 63 -9.59 3.78 -16.52
C SER A 63 -8.44 4.57 -17.12
N GLY A 64 -7.22 4.08 -16.97
CA GLY A 64 -6.04 4.75 -17.50
C GLY A 64 -4.75 4.37 -16.77
N ASP A 65 -3.68 5.07 -17.11
CA ASP A 65 -2.39 4.87 -16.47
C ASP A 65 -2.38 5.46 -15.06
N THR A 66 -1.78 4.72 -14.12
CA THR A 66 -1.32 5.27 -12.85
C THR A 66 0.19 5.26 -12.74
N ASP A 67 0.69 6.36 -12.24
CA ASP A 67 2.05 6.58 -11.76
C ASP A 67 2.07 6.80 -10.24
N ILE A 68 0.99 6.47 -9.53
CA ILE A 68 0.89 6.77 -8.10
C ILE A 68 2.06 6.14 -7.35
N PHE A 69 2.77 6.99 -6.61
CA PHE A 69 3.81 6.60 -5.70
C PHE A 69 3.34 6.83 -4.26
N ILE A 70 3.20 5.74 -3.52
CA ILE A 70 2.69 5.73 -2.14
C ILE A 70 3.89 5.57 -1.21
N PHE A 71 4.12 6.58 -0.39
CA PHE A 71 5.21 6.66 0.58
C PHE A 71 4.69 7.30 1.88
N PRO A 72 5.41 7.16 3.01
CA PRO A 72 4.98 7.70 4.31
C PRO A 72 4.61 9.18 4.23
N GLY A 73 3.55 9.58 4.95
CA GLY A 73 3.02 10.95 4.95
C GLY A 73 1.92 11.24 3.91
N ARG A 74 1.68 10.33 2.95
CA ARG A 74 0.52 10.42 2.04
C ARG A 74 -0.75 9.81 2.66
N PRO A 75 -1.93 10.42 2.49
CA PRO A 75 -3.18 9.84 2.97
C PRO A 75 -3.59 8.63 2.12
N PHE A 76 -4.20 7.65 2.77
CA PHE A 76 -5.02 6.63 2.11
C PHE A 76 -6.49 7.05 2.24
N HIS A 77 -7.24 6.90 1.16
CA HIS A 77 -8.64 7.29 1.08
C HIS A 77 -9.58 6.09 1.15
N VAL A 78 -9.15 4.94 0.63
CA VAL A 78 -10.05 3.81 0.39
C VAL A 78 -9.68 2.60 1.23
N VAL A 79 -8.41 2.26 1.37
CA VAL A 79 -8.01 0.97 1.96
C VAL A 79 -7.94 1.05 3.50
N ASP A 80 -8.63 0.14 4.18
CA ASP A 80 -8.64 0.05 5.65
C ASP A 80 -7.74 -1.10 6.16
N ALA A 81 -7.54 -2.14 5.35
CA ALA A 81 -6.59 -3.22 5.62
C ALA A 81 -5.96 -3.77 4.33
N LEU A 82 -4.79 -4.38 4.45
CA LEU A 82 -3.99 -4.91 3.34
C LEU A 82 -3.58 -6.36 3.62
N VAL A 83 -3.84 -7.25 2.66
CA VAL A 83 -3.19 -8.56 2.54
C VAL A 83 -2.10 -8.45 1.49
N THR A 84 -0.86 -8.79 1.82
CA THR A 84 0.27 -8.73 0.87
C THR A 84 1.39 -9.68 1.26
N ASN A 85 2.34 -9.92 0.37
CA ASN A 85 3.51 -10.76 0.66
C ASN A 85 4.56 -9.97 1.47
N PHE A 86 5.61 -10.67 1.93
CA PHE A 86 6.83 -10.01 2.37
C PHE A 86 7.71 -9.60 1.18
N HIS A 87 7.96 -8.30 1.06
CA HIS A 87 8.74 -7.67 -0.01
C HIS A 87 10.23 -7.55 0.33
N LEU A 88 11.08 -7.36 -0.67
CA LEU A 88 12.51 -7.11 -0.46
C LEU A 88 12.79 -5.79 0.29
N PRO A 89 13.91 -5.73 1.03
CA PRO A 89 14.51 -4.45 1.46
C PRO A 89 14.69 -3.49 0.27
N GLU A 90 14.60 -2.19 0.53
CA GLU A 90 14.82 -1.12 -0.46
C GLU A 90 13.90 -1.17 -1.70
N SER A 91 12.74 -1.83 -1.57
CA SER A 91 11.72 -1.88 -2.63
C SER A 91 10.62 -0.84 -2.43
N THR A 92 10.08 -0.32 -3.53
CA THR A 92 8.90 0.57 -3.51
C THR A 92 7.69 -0.06 -2.83
N LEU A 93 7.58 -1.39 -2.87
CA LEU A 93 6.51 -2.13 -2.18
C LEU A 93 6.67 -2.09 -0.66
N LEU A 94 7.90 -2.24 -0.16
CA LEU A 94 8.18 -2.07 1.26
C LEU A 94 7.87 -0.64 1.74
N MET A 95 8.09 0.35 0.88
CA MET A 95 7.73 1.74 1.18
C MET A 95 6.22 1.95 1.25
N LEU A 96 5.45 1.35 0.34
CA LEU A 96 3.99 1.36 0.40
C LEU A 96 3.49 0.71 1.69
N VAL A 97 4.05 -0.46 2.05
CA VAL A 97 3.71 -1.13 3.31
C VAL A 97 4.05 -0.26 4.51
N SER A 98 5.23 0.38 4.51
CA SER A 98 5.65 1.31 5.58
C SER A 98 4.77 2.56 5.65
N ALA A 99 4.28 3.07 4.51
CA ALA A 99 3.33 4.18 4.48
C ALA A 99 1.98 3.79 5.11
N PHE A 100 1.58 2.53 4.98
CA PHE A 100 0.31 2.01 5.48
C PHE A 100 0.37 1.62 6.97
N ALA A 101 1.47 1.00 7.41
CA ALA A 101 1.64 0.46 8.76
C ALA A 101 2.49 1.34 9.69
N GLY A 102 3.35 2.18 9.13
CA GLY A 102 4.47 2.82 9.82
C GLY A 102 5.78 2.06 9.61
N TYR A 103 6.88 2.81 9.46
CA TYR A 103 8.20 2.23 9.20
C TYR A 103 8.72 1.39 10.40
N PRO A 104 8.71 1.89 11.66
CA PRO A 104 9.17 1.09 12.80
C PRO A 104 8.38 -0.22 12.97
N GLU A 105 7.06 -0.15 12.80
CA GLU A 105 6.15 -1.28 12.93
C GLU A 105 6.39 -2.32 11.81
N THR A 106 6.63 -1.84 10.58
CA THR A 106 6.99 -2.70 9.44
C THR A 106 8.33 -3.40 9.68
N MET A 107 9.36 -2.67 10.12
CA MET A 107 10.68 -3.25 10.38
C MET A 107 10.64 -4.29 11.53
N ALA A 108 9.87 -4.00 12.59
CA ALA A 108 9.67 -4.95 13.69
C ALA A 108 8.98 -6.24 13.21
N ALA A 109 7.93 -6.13 12.37
CA ALA A 109 7.24 -7.29 11.81
C ALA A 109 8.17 -8.13 10.90
N TYR A 110 9.03 -7.47 10.12
CA TYR A 110 10.02 -8.13 9.28
C TYR A 110 11.08 -8.86 10.09
N ALA A 111 11.61 -8.24 11.14
CA ALA A 111 12.56 -8.89 12.04
C ALA A 111 11.96 -10.13 12.71
N ALA A 112 10.70 -10.04 13.15
CA ALA A 112 9.97 -11.17 13.70
C ALA A 112 9.76 -12.29 12.67
N ALA A 113 9.39 -11.94 11.43
CA ALA A 113 9.21 -12.91 10.34
C ALA A 113 10.51 -13.67 10.02
N VAL A 114 11.65 -12.97 9.96
CA VAL A 114 12.98 -13.59 9.79
C VAL A 114 13.30 -14.52 10.96
N SER A 115 13.11 -14.06 12.20
CA SER A 115 13.37 -14.86 13.40
C SER A 115 12.52 -16.12 13.49
N ASN A 116 11.33 -16.11 12.88
CA ASN A 116 10.41 -17.26 12.86
C ASN A 116 10.47 -18.08 11.57
N GLY A 117 11.44 -17.81 10.68
CA GLY A 117 11.64 -18.60 9.47
C GLY A 117 10.53 -18.47 8.43
N TYR A 118 9.85 -17.32 8.38
CA TYR A 118 8.86 -17.03 7.34
C TYR A 118 9.53 -17.00 5.96
N ARG A 119 8.78 -17.43 4.94
CA ARG A 119 9.19 -17.41 3.55
C ARG A 119 8.81 -16.07 2.93
N PHE A 120 9.73 -15.45 2.21
CA PHE A 120 9.53 -14.13 1.61
C PHE A 120 9.18 -14.25 0.12
N PHE A 121 8.87 -13.11 -0.53
CA PHE A 121 8.60 -12.99 -1.97
C PHE A 121 7.27 -13.58 -2.48
N SER A 122 7.14 -13.67 -3.81
CA SER A 122 5.94 -14.02 -4.57
C SER A 122 5.27 -15.32 -4.14
N TYR A 123 6.04 -16.32 -3.71
CA TYR A 123 5.56 -17.64 -3.29
C TYR A 123 5.78 -17.92 -1.80
N GLY A 124 6.14 -16.88 -1.05
CA GLY A 124 6.33 -16.96 0.39
C GLY A 124 5.02 -16.91 1.16
N ASP A 125 5.14 -16.49 2.41
CA ASP A 125 4.02 -16.26 3.32
C ASP A 125 3.45 -14.84 3.12
N ALA A 126 2.31 -14.58 3.77
CA ALA A 126 1.57 -13.34 3.67
C ALA A 126 1.49 -12.58 5.00
N MET A 127 1.23 -11.29 4.87
CA MET A 127 0.96 -10.34 5.95
C MET A 127 -0.49 -9.89 5.85
N PHE A 128 -1.17 -9.75 6.99
CA PHE A 128 -2.41 -9.00 7.12
C PHE A 128 -2.13 -7.76 7.97
N ILE A 129 -2.44 -6.59 7.44
CA ILE A 129 -2.04 -5.30 8.02
C ILE A 129 -3.29 -4.44 8.13
N THR A 130 -3.55 -3.90 9.32
CA THR A 130 -4.56 -2.85 9.51
C THR A 130 -3.93 -1.48 9.39
N ARG A 131 -4.62 -0.52 8.78
CA ARG A 131 -4.10 0.84 8.59
C ARG A 131 -3.70 1.47 9.93
N ASN A 132 -2.47 1.97 10.00
CA ASN A 132 -2.03 2.82 11.10
C ASN A 132 -2.56 4.25 10.87
N PRO A 133 -3.29 4.86 11.81
CA PRO A 133 -3.78 6.23 11.66
C PRO A 133 -2.66 7.29 11.74
N ALA A 134 -1.50 6.95 12.29
CA ALA A 134 -0.33 7.82 12.42
C ALA A 134 0.96 7.06 12.04
N PRO A 135 1.11 6.68 10.76
CA PRO A 135 2.30 5.95 10.32
C PRO A 135 3.52 6.87 10.35
N ARG A 136 4.58 6.43 11.03
CA ARG A 136 5.85 7.18 11.10
C ARG A 136 6.78 6.82 9.96
N GLY A 137 7.47 7.80 9.41
CA GLY A 137 8.53 7.60 8.41
C GLY A 137 9.85 7.13 9.04
N PRO A 138 10.83 6.75 8.22
CA PRO A 138 12.16 6.37 8.70
C PRO A 138 12.91 7.52 9.40
N GLU A 139 12.63 8.78 9.04
CA GLU A 139 13.24 9.99 9.63
C GLU A 139 12.62 10.40 10.98
N ASP A 140 11.44 9.88 11.32
CA ASP A 140 10.70 10.18 12.56
C ASP A 140 11.14 9.29 13.74
N GLN A 141 12.38 8.79 13.72
CA GLN A 141 12.95 7.92 14.76
C GLN A 141 13.63 8.68 15.92
N ALA A 142 13.44 10.00 16.01
CA ALA A 142 13.96 10.81 17.10
C ALA A 142 13.14 10.68 18.40
#